data_AF-A3AKT9-F1
#
_entry.id   AF-A3AKT9-F1
#
_cell.length_a   1.000
_cell.length_b   1.000
_cell.length_c   1.000
_cell.angle_alpha   90.00
_cell.angle_beta   90.00
_cell.angle_gamma   90.00
#
_symmetry.space_group_name_H-M   'P 1'
#
loop_
_entity.id
_entity.type
_entity.pdbx_description
1 polymer ?
#
loop_
_entity_poly.entity_id
_entity_poly.type
_entity_poly.pdbx_seq_one_letter_code
_entity_poly.pdbx_strand_id
1 'polypeptide(L)'
;MKFMLNNEILYEHIVFEFDSLDITVLFLALQRKVVKPAHLNSKRHESNNNDLAEIRNDNVPASIPQKQKTSKAERRAIQEAQRAAKAAAKEAGLSGKSAGTGSGANPAMPKQAKSSKVSQKKDVPQAASTAASEKKVTERPSERDRKKDAPHPRMQFDDVHRVEKAKKRAIVNQSEARNRVELFRHLPQYVHGTQLPGLESKFFQLEPMHPSVYKVGLQYLSGEVSGGNGRCIAMLLAFQVAIKDYSTPPKKTLSRDLTAKISSYVSFLIECRPLSISMGNAIRFLKNRIAKLPLTLSESEAKASLQSDIDRFINEKIVVADKVIVSHAITKVRDNDVLLTYGSSSVVEMILDHAHELGRKFRVIVVDSRPKLEGQGLLRRLVEKGINCTYTHINAISYIMHEVTRVFLGASSILSNGTVYSRVGTASVAMVAHAFGIPVLVCCEAYKFHERVQLDSICANELGDPDVILKVPGKADLGHLKNLADNENLQLLNLTYDATPSDYVSMIITDYGMLPPTSVPVIVREYRKEQLWI
;
A
#
# COMPACT_ATOMS: atom_id res chain seq x y z
N MET A 1 33.76 -21.01 7.21
CA MET A 1 34.51 -19.79 7.54
C MET A 1 34.44 -18.75 6.42
N LYS A 2 35.11 -18.91 5.25
CA LYS A 2 34.97 -17.96 4.10
C LYS A 2 33.52 -17.62 3.72
N PHE A 3 32.58 -18.56 3.88
CA PHE A 3 31.15 -18.37 3.61
C PHE A 3 30.42 -17.35 4.51
N MET A 4 30.99 -16.97 5.66
CA MET A 4 30.42 -15.90 6.51
C MET A 4 30.77 -14.51 5.96
N LEU A 5 32.03 -14.29 5.58
CA LEU A 5 32.52 -13.00 5.06
C LEU A 5 31.77 -12.55 3.79
N ASN A 6 31.41 -13.47 2.89
CA ASN A 6 30.59 -13.13 1.72
C ASN A 6 29.14 -12.74 2.08
N ASN A 7 28.61 -13.17 3.23
CA ASN A 7 27.29 -12.76 3.72
C ASN A 7 27.36 -11.41 4.43
N GLU A 8 28.47 -11.10 5.13
CA GLU A 8 28.75 -9.75 5.60
C GLU A 8 28.76 -8.78 4.42
N ILE A 9 29.48 -9.06 3.32
CA ILE A 9 29.54 -8.17 2.14
C ILE A 9 28.15 -7.89 1.51
N LEU A 10 27.23 -8.85 1.52
CA LEU A 10 25.88 -8.66 0.94
C LEU A 10 24.93 -7.88 1.86
N TYR A 11 25.09 -8.02 3.19
CA TYR A 11 24.40 -7.17 4.17
C TYR A 11 25.05 -5.79 4.29
N GLU A 12 26.37 -5.70 4.24
CA GLU A 12 27.13 -4.47 4.10
C GLU A 12 26.77 -3.74 2.81
N HIS A 13 26.48 -4.39 1.68
CA HIS A 13 25.99 -3.66 0.51
C HIS A 13 24.61 -3.01 0.76
N ILE A 14 23.71 -3.70 1.46
CA ILE A 14 22.41 -3.15 1.89
C ILE A 14 22.57 -2.09 3.00
N VAL A 15 23.69 -2.06 3.74
CA VAL A 15 23.97 -1.09 4.81
C VAL A 15 24.84 0.09 4.35
N PHE A 16 25.79 -0.08 3.41
CA PHE A 16 26.56 0.98 2.77
C PHE A 16 25.65 1.87 1.92
N GLU A 17 24.66 1.30 1.23
CA GLU A 17 23.64 2.08 0.52
C GLU A 17 22.75 2.89 1.51
N PHE A 18 22.78 2.55 2.80
CA PHE A 18 22.13 3.32 3.87
C PHE A 18 23.08 4.30 4.59
N ASP A 19 24.38 3.98 4.76
CA ASP A 19 25.33 4.75 5.56
C ASP A 19 26.24 5.71 4.75
N SER A 20 26.37 5.53 3.43
CA SER A 20 27.24 6.37 2.56
C SER A 20 26.75 7.81 2.33
N LEU A 21 25.73 8.27 3.08
CA LEU A 21 25.22 9.64 3.08
C LEU A 21 25.28 10.24 4.49
N ASP A 22 26.50 10.58 4.91
CA ASP A 22 26.76 11.48 6.02
C ASP A 22 26.03 12.81 5.81
N ILE A 23 25.13 13.14 6.74
CA ILE A 23 24.29 14.34 6.71
C ILE A 23 25.15 15.61 6.61
N THR A 24 26.36 15.59 7.18
CA THR A 24 27.34 16.67 7.14
C THR A 24 27.77 17.00 5.70
N VAL A 25 27.99 15.98 4.88
CA VAL A 25 28.42 16.12 3.47
C VAL A 25 27.29 16.68 2.61
N LEU A 26 26.05 16.20 2.80
CA LEU A 26 24.89 16.71 2.07
C LEU A 26 24.62 18.19 2.43
N PHE A 27 24.75 18.56 3.71
CA PHE A 27 24.58 19.94 4.19
C PHE A 27 25.64 20.89 3.59
N LEU A 28 26.92 20.47 3.57
CA LEU A 28 28.02 21.22 2.95
C LEU A 28 27.88 21.34 1.42
N ALA A 29 27.41 20.28 0.74
CA ALA A 29 27.16 20.30 -0.70
C ALA A 29 26.01 21.23 -1.08
N LEU A 30 24.98 21.36 -0.23
CA LEU A 30 23.86 22.28 -0.43
C LEU A 30 24.27 23.74 -0.20
N GLN A 31 24.98 24.06 0.90
CA GLN A 31 25.42 25.44 1.14
C GLN A 31 26.35 25.97 0.04
N ARG A 32 27.22 25.13 -0.52
CA ARG A 32 28.12 25.51 -1.64
C ARG A 32 27.40 25.87 -2.95
N LYS A 33 26.10 25.60 -3.09
CA LYS A 33 25.31 26.03 -4.26
C LYS A 33 24.60 27.37 -4.09
N VAL A 34 24.56 27.94 -2.88
CA VAL A 34 23.81 29.18 -2.59
C VAL A 34 24.68 30.45 -2.74
N VAL A 35 26.01 30.32 -2.73
CA VAL A 35 26.93 31.47 -2.83
C VAL A 35 27.67 31.50 -4.17
N LYS A 36 27.30 32.45 -5.03
CA LYS A 36 28.22 33.06 -6.00
C LYS A 36 28.43 34.54 -5.64
N PRO A 37 29.65 35.09 -5.79
CA PRO A 37 29.99 36.40 -5.27
C PRO A 37 29.42 37.54 -6.12
N ALA A 38 29.12 38.66 -5.49
CA ALA A 38 28.88 39.94 -6.15
C ALA A 38 30.17 40.76 -6.18
N HIS A 39 30.52 41.36 -7.33
CA HIS A 39 31.27 42.62 -7.41
C HIS A 39 31.21 43.21 -8.84
N LEU A 40 31.09 44.54 -8.90
CA LEU A 40 31.38 45.48 -10.01
C LEU A 40 30.93 45.07 -11.44
N ASN A 41 30.11 45.89 -12.09
CA ASN A 41 30.62 47.19 -12.58
C ASN A 41 29.57 48.32 -12.58
N SER A 42 30.00 49.55 -12.91
CA SER A 42 29.17 50.77 -12.79
C SER A 42 29.04 51.57 -14.10
N LYS A 43 28.11 52.55 -14.11
CA LYS A 43 27.93 53.64 -15.10
C LYS A 43 27.32 53.20 -16.45
N ARG A 44 26.49 54.01 -17.15
CA ARG A 44 26.22 55.47 -17.07
C ARG A 44 24.90 55.83 -17.83
N HIS A 45 24.21 56.92 -17.43
CA HIS A 45 23.29 57.81 -18.20
C HIS A 45 22.11 57.23 -19.06
N GLU A 46 20.98 57.91 -19.33
CA GLU A 46 20.29 59.10 -18.77
C GLU A 46 18.91 59.35 -19.46
N SER A 47 18.14 60.33 -18.96
CA SER A 47 17.13 61.18 -19.64
C SER A 47 15.62 60.81 -19.60
N ASN A 48 14.87 61.77 -19.03
CA ASN A 48 13.51 62.29 -19.37
C ASN A 48 12.26 61.39 -19.20
N ASN A 49 11.16 61.83 -18.56
CA ASN A 49 10.25 63.00 -18.81
C ASN A 49 9.45 62.86 -20.13
N ASN A 50 8.13 63.07 -20.21
CA ASN A 50 7.10 63.32 -19.18
C ASN A 50 5.68 63.05 -19.79
N ASP A 51 4.59 63.27 -19.01
CA ASP A 51 3.23 63.74 -19.42
C ASP A 51 1.97 62.96 -18.94
N LEU A 52 1.34 63.52 -17.90
CA LEU A 52 -0.02 64.09 -17.83
C LEU A 52 -1.32 63.33 -18.27
N ALA A 53 -2.31 63.48 -17.37
CA ALA A 53 -3.75 63.75 -17.60
C ALA A 53 -4.80 62.61 -17.73
N GLU A 54 -5.53 62.44 -16.62
CA GLU A 54 -6.99 62.27 -16.44
C GLU A 54 -7.90 61.69 -17.57
N ILE A 55 -8.59 60.59 -17.21
CA ILE A 55 -10.06 60.48 -17.38
C ILE A 55 -10.66 60.08 -16.01
N ARG A 56 -11.90 60.51 -15.72
CA ARG A 56 -12.54 60.47 -14.40
C ARG A 56 -13.97 59.94 -14.49
N ASN A 57 -14.51 59.51 -13.33
CA ASN A 57 -15.94 59.20 -13.05
C ASN A 57 -16.49 57.90 -13.72
N ASP A 58 -17.40 57.12 -13.12
CA ASP A 58 -18.04 57.26 -11.79
C ASP A 58 -18.63 55.96 -11.18
N ASN A 59 -19.12 56.10 -9.93
CA ASN A 59 -20.13 55.26 -9.22
C ASN A 59 -19.72 53.98 -8.42
N VAL A 60 -19.43 54.23 -7.13
CA VAL A 60 -20.00 53.60 -5.90
C VAL A 60 -20.15 52.06 -5.79
N PRO A 61 -19.47 51.42 -4.81
CA PRO A 61 -19.81 50.05 -4.35
C PRO A 61 -20.92 50.05 -3.27
N ALA A 62 -21.93 49.19 -3.43
CA ALA A 62 -22.97 48.96 -2.42
C ALA A 62 -22.49 48.02 -1.30
N SER A 63 -22.89 48.29 -0.05
CA SER A 63 -22.43 47.56 1.14
C SER A 63 -23.24 46.29 1.44
N ILE A 64 -22.55 45.17 1.66
CA ILE A 64 -23.16 43.89 2.06
C ILE A 64 -23.13 43.74 3.59
N PRO A 65 -24.27 43.57 4.28
CA PRO A 65 -24.29 43.41 5.74
C PRO A 65 -23.64 42.11 6.22
N GLN A 66 -22.67 42.20 7.12
CA GLN A 66 -22.06 41.04 7.76
C GLN A 66 -23.01 40.42 8.79
N LYS A 67 -23.45 39.16 8.56
CA LYS A 67 -24.12 38.37 9.62
C LYS A 67 -23.11 37.98 10.70
N GLN A 68 -23.28 38.54 11.90
CA GLN A 68 -22.48 38.22 13.08
C GLN A 68 -22.59 36.71 13.41
N LYS A 69 -21.47 36.11 13.86
CA LYS A 69 -21.40 34.69 14.21
C LYS A 69 -21.80 34.50 15.68
N THR A 70 -22.98 33.93 15.93
CA THR A 70 -23.47 33.59 17.27
C THR A 70 -22.47 32.74 18.07
N SER A 71 -22.34 33.07 19.34
CA SER A 71 -21.35 32.54 20.27
C SER A 71 -21.58 31.08 20.63
N LYS A 72 -20.54 30.45 21.21
CA LYS A 72 -20.61 29.06 21.71
C LYS A 72 -21.53 28.90 22.93
N ALA A 73 -21.89 30.00 23.61
CA ALA A 73 -22.81 30.02 24.74
C ALA A 73 -24.28 29.97 24.28
N GLU A 74 -24.69 30.88 23.39
CA GLU A 74 -26.06 30.91 22.83
C GLU A 74 -26.46 29.57 22.22
N ARG A 75 -25.56 28.93 21.47
CA ARG A 75 -25.81 27.64 20.83
C ARG A 75 -26.04 26.51 21.84
N ARG A 76 -25.52 26.61 23.06
CA ARG A 76 -25.83 25.68 24.15
C ARG A 76 -27.19 26.00 24.76
N ALA A 77 -27.47 27.25 25.09
CA ALA A 77 -28.76 27.69 25.63
C ALA A 77 -29.95 27.30 24.71
N ILE A 78 -29.81 27.52 23.40
CA ILE A 78 -30.83 27.12 22.41
C ILE A 78 -31.01 25.59 22.37
N GLN A 79 -29.92 24.82 22.41
CA GLN A 79 -29.99 23.36 22.40
C GLN A 79 -30.55 22.77 23.71
N GLU A 80 -30.36 23.45 24.82
CA GLU A 80 -30.85 23.08 26.16
C GLU A 80 -32.36 23.41 26.29
N ALA A 81 -32.78 24.61 25.87
CA ALA A 81 -34.20 24.97 25.75
C ALA A 81 -34.98 24.00 24.84
N GLN A 82 -34.39 23.58 23.71
CA GLN A 82 -34.99 22.57 22.83
C GLN A 82 -35.08 21.16 23.45
N ARG A 83 -34.25 20.84 24.45
CA ARG A 83 -34.39 19.60 25.24
C ARG A 83 -35.48 19.73 26.29
N ALA A 84 -35.53 20.85 27.01
CA ALA A 84 -36.59 21.13 27.99
C ALA A 84 -37.98 21.08 27.35
N ALA A 85 -38.17 21.75 26.20
CA ALA A 85 -39.43 21.70 25.44
C ALA A 85 -39.79 20.27 24.99
N LYS A 86 -38.81 19.44 24.61
CA LYS A 86 -39.03 18.03 24.24
C LYS A 86 -39.23 17.08 25.43
N ALA A 87 -38.85 17.48 26.64
CA ALA A 87 -39.18 16.74 27.86
C ALA A 87 -40.64 17.04 28.27
N ALA A 88 -41.00 18.32 28.38
CA ALA A 88 -42.37 18.75 28.71
C ALA A 88 -43.42 18.19 27.72
N ALA A 89 -43.13 18.21 26.41
CA ALA A 89 -43.99 17.61 25.39
C ALA A 89 -44.10 16.07 25.44
N LYS A 90 -43.38 15.40 26.36
CA LYS A 90 -43.35 13.94 26.52
C LYS A 90 -44.02 13.47 27.82
N GLU A 91 -44.16 14.34 28.82
CA GLU A 91 -44.83 14.05 30.09
C GLU A 91 -46.36 14.23 30.01
N ALA A 92 -46.84 15.05 29.06
CA ALA A 92 -48.27 15.36 28.86
C ALA A 92 -49.02 14.42 27.88
N GLY A 93 -48.56 13.17 27.68
CA GLY A 93 -48.98 12.35 26.55
C GLY A 93 -50.18 11.40 26.78
N LEU A 94 -51.25 11.53 25.99
CA LEU A 94 -52.15 10.41 25.64
C LEU A 94 -52.88 10.58 24.28
N SER A 95 -52.75 9.55 23.43
CA SER A 95 -53.57 9.12 22.27
C SER A 95 -54.63 10.01 21.57
N GLY A 96 -54.56 10.11 20.23
CA GLY A 96 -55.68 10.48 19.33
C GLY A 96 -55.33 10.42 17.83
N LYS A 97 -56.30 10.16 16.93
CA LYS A 97 -56.10 10.07 15.45
C LYS A 97 -57.36 10.50 14.65
N SER A 98 -57.14 10.97 13.40
CA SER A 98 -58.14 11.27 12.32
C SER A 98 -59.05 12.50 12.54
N ALA A 99 -59.61 13.21 11.53
CA ALA A 99 -59.54 13.14 10.05
C ALA A 99 -59.61 14.57 9.41
N GLY A 100 -59.07 14.82 8.20
CA GLY A 100 -59.85 15.20 6.97
C GLY A 100 -59.88 16.73 6.71
N THR A 101 -60.51 17.33 5.68
CA THR A 101 -60.71 17.07 4.21
C THR A 101 -61.45 18.29 3.58
N GLY A 102 -61.25 18.79 2.35
CA GLY A 102 -60.23 18.55 1.30
C GLY A 102 -60.71 18.89 -0.14
N SER A 103 -60.36 20.07 -0.71
CA SER A 103 -60.71 20.53 -2.09
C SER A 103 -59.78 21.67 -2.57
N GLY A 104 -59.49 21.95 -3.85
CA GLY A 104 -59.76 21.32 -5.18
C GLY A 104 -58.63 21.73 -6.17
N ALA A 105 -58.60 21.41 -7.47
CA ALA A 105 -59.64 21.00 -8.43
C ALA A 105 -59.19 19.85 -9.38
N ASN A 106 -59.80 19.72 -10.57
CA ASN A 106 -60.01 18.47 -11.35
C ASN A 106 -59.77 18.69 -12.88
N PRO A 107 -59.94 17.72 -13.84
CA PRO A 107 -60.22 16.26 -13.80
C PRO A 107 -59.20 15.44 -14.67
N ALA A 108 -59.37 14.26 -15.30
CA ALA A 108 -60.45 13.26 -15.48
C ALA A 108 -59.90 11.84 -15.88
N MET A 109 -60.73 10.78 -15.68
CA MET A 109 -60.93 9.52 -16.48
C MET A 109 -59.77 8.61 -17.00
N PRO A 110 -60.00 7.27 -17.23
CA PRO A 110 -61.05 6.36 -16.71
C PRO A 110 -60.66 4.89 -16.35
N LYS A 111 -61.35 4.33 -15.32
CA LYS A 111 -61.93 2.94 -15.19
C LYS A 111 -61.10 1.62 -15.06
N GLN A 112 -61.65 0.74 -14.19
CA GLN A 112 -61.65 -0.77 -14.15
C GLN A 112 -60.35 -1.55 -13.77
N ALA A 113 -60.38 -2.74 -13.13
CA ALA A 113 -61.40 -3.44 -12.30
C ALA A 113 -60.84 -4.64 -11.46
N LYS A 114 -61.60 -5.05 -10.42
CA LYS A 114 -61.78 -6.38 -9.72
C LYS A 114 -60.80 -7.56 -10.01
N SER A 115 -60.27 -8.40 -9.08
CA SER A 115 -60.55 -8.89 -7.71
C SER A 115 -61.04 -10.37 -7.62
N SER A 116 -60.43 -11.24 -6.81
CA SER A 116 -61.08 -12.42 -6.15
C SER A 116 -60.19 -13.14 -5.11
N LYS A 117 -60.80 -13.98 -4.25
CA LYS A 117 -60.20 -14.95 -3.30
C LYS A 117 -60.85 -16.32 -3.52
N VAL A 118 -60.12 -17.43 -3.31
CA VAL A 118 -60.66 -18.71 -2.81
C VAL A 118 -59.63 -19.37 -1.87
N SER A 119 -60.08 -20.20 -0.93
CA SER A 119 -59.24 -21.04 -0.05
C SER A 119 -59.82 -22.46 0.02
N GLN A 120 -58.98 -23.49 0.13
CA GLN A 120 -59.38 -24.85 0.54
C GLN A 120 -58.35 -25.46 1.53
N LYS A 121 -58.69 -26.62 2.11
CA LYS A 121 -58.15 -27.15 3.39
C LYS A 121 -58.26 -28.69 3.40
N LYS A 122 -57.60 -29.36 4.38
CA LYS A 122 -57.58 -30.82 4.70
C LYS A 122 -56.55 -31.66 3.92
N ASP A 123 -56.00 -32.77 4.44
CA ASP A 123 -56.12 -33.45 5.76
C ASP A 123 -54.73 -33.95 6.27
N VAL A 124 -54.66 -34.65 7.42
CA VAL A 124 -53.42 -35.09 8.12
C VAL A 124 -53.61 -36.52 8.70
N PRO A 125 -52.62 -37.43 8.61
CA PRO A 125 -52.05 -38.01 9.85
C PRO A 125 -50.54 -38.33 9.83
N GLN A 126 -49.81 -37.56 10.65
CA GLN A 126 -48.74 -37.94 11.60
C GLN A 126 -48.23 -39.40 11.68
N ALA A 127 -46.91 -39.54 11.87
CA ALA A 127 -46.25 -40.68 12.54
C ALA A 127 -45.28 -40.15 13.63
N ALA A 128 -45.01 -40.97 14.66
CA ALA A 128 -44.24 -40.60 15.87
C ALA A 128 -42.72 -40.87 15.69
N SER A 129 -41.78 -40.48 16.58
CA SER A 129 -41.88 -40.37 18.04
C SER A 129 -40.70 -39.60 18.70
N THR A 130 -40.88 -39.25 19.99
CA THR A 130 -39.90 -39.15 21.13
C THR A 130 -38.39 -38.88 20.90
N ALA A 131 -37.68 -38.10 21.73
CA ALA A 131 -38.02 -37.29 22.92
C ALA A 131 -36.79 -36.43 23.35
N ALA A 132 -36.77 -35.96 24.61
CA ALA A 132 -35.66 -35.35 25.36
C ALA A 132 -35.21 -33.94 24.96
N SER A 133 -35.49 -32.98 25.85
CA SER A 133 -34.95 -31.62 25.82
C SER A 133 -33.74 -31.49 26.75
N GLU A 134 -32.54 -31.24 26.22
CA GLU A 134 -31.40 -30.75 27.01
C GLU A 134 -31.11 -29.28 26.71
N LYS A 135 -31.04 -28.45 27.75
CA LYS A 135 -30.61 -27.05 27.64
C LYS A 135 -29.09 -26.99 27.61
N LYS A 136 -28.48 -26.86 26.43
CA LYS A 136 -27.09 -26.40 26.31
C LYS A 136 -27.03 -24.99 25.75
N VAL A 137 -26.82 -24.02 26.64
CA VAL A 137 -26.72 -22.60 26.27
C VAL A 137 -25.46 -22.41 25.42
N THR A 138 -25.65 -22.02 24.17
CA THR A 138 -24.58 -21.49 23.31
C THR A 138 -24.87 -20.01 23.05
N GLU A 139 -24.13 -19.15 23.74
CA GLU A 139 -24.14 -17.72 23.47
C GLU A 139 -23.64 -17.47 22.05
N ARG A 140 -24.49 -16.92 21.18
CA ARG A 140 -24.04 -16.37 19.89
C ARG A 140 -23.37 -15.02 20.19
N PRO A 141 -22.08 -14.81 19.83
CA PRO A 141 -21.43 -13.52 20.00
C PRO A 141 -22.19 -12.42 19.25
N SER A 142 -22.23 -11.23 19.83
CA SER A 142 -23.04 -10.12 19.31
C SER A 142 -22.54 -9.63 17.95
N GLU A 143 -23.42 -9.04 17.13
CA GLU A 143 -23.02 -8.37 15.88
C GLU A 143 -22.00 -7.24 16.07
N ARG A 144 -21.86 -6.72 17.30
CA ARG A 144 -20.88 -5.65 17.61
C ARG A 144 -19.45 -6.19 17.59
N ASP A 145 -19.23 -7.45 17.92
CA ASP A 145 -17.89 -8.03 18.00
C ASP A 145 -17.37 -8.39 16.61
N ARG A 146 -18.24 -8.88 15.71
CA ARG A 146 -17.94 -9.04 14.27
C ARG A 146 -17.51 -7.74 13.57
N LYS A 147 -17.77 -6.56 14.16
CA LYS A 147 -17.33 -5.25 13.64
C LYS A 147 -15.95 -4.80 14.16
N LYS A 148 -15.29 -5.57 15.03
CA LYS A 148 -13.90 -5.31 15.46
C LYS A 148 -12.86 -5.90 14.50
N ASP A 149 -13.14 -7.07 13.94
CA ASP A 149 -12.23 -7.80 13.04
C ASP A 149 -12.35 -7.40 11.57
N ALA A 150 -13.40 -6.64 11.20
CA ALA A 150 -13.54 -6.05 9.87
C ALA A 150 -12.41 -5.03 9.62
N PRO A 151 -11.62 -5.17 8.53
CA PRO A 151 -10.59 -4.19 8.19
C PRO A 151 -11.17 -2.79 8.10
N HIS A 152 -10.47 -1.80 8.68
CA HIS A 152 -10.95 -0.42 8.69
C HIS A 152 -11.17 0.06 7.24
N PRO A 153 -12.31 0.67 6.88
CA PRO A 153 -12.65 0.96 5.49
C PRO A 153 -11.53 1.75 4.80
N ARG A 154 -10.93 1.15 3.77
CA ARG A 154 -9.91 1.81 2.94
C ARG A 154 -10.51 3.08 2.38
N MET A 155 -9.72 4.16 2.34
CA MET A 155 -10.20 5.42 1.80
C MET A 155 -10.69 5.22 0.36
N GLN A 156 -11.93 5.64 0.11
CA GLN A 156 -12.57 5.56 -1.20
C GLN A 156 -12.26 6.87 -1.94
N PHE A 157 -11.46 6.79 -2.99
CA PHE A 157 -10.94 7.97 -3.69
C PHE A 157 -11.97 8.58 -4.67
N ASP A 158 -13.07 7.88 -4.94
CA ASP A 158 -14.19 8.37 -5.76
C ASP A 158 -15.10 9.35 -4.99
N ASP A 159 -15.13 9.27 -3.65
CA ASP A 159 -15.94 10.13 -2.80
C ASP A 159 -15.19 11.46 -2.57
N VAL A 160 -15.54 12.46 -3.39
CA VAL A 160 -14.97 13.82 -3.36
C VAL A 160 -14.97 14.42 -1.96
N HIS A 161 -16.02 14.21 -1.15
CA HIS A 161 -16.11 14.74 0.20
C HIS A 161 -15.18 14.01 1.19
N ARG A 162 -14.94 12.69 1.01
CA ARG A 162 -13.89 11.97 1.76
C ARG A 162 -12.50 12.43 1.35
N VAL A 163 -12.25 12.56 0.04
CA VAL A 163 -10.95 13.02 -0.49
C VAL A 163 -10.63 14.44 -0.01
N GLU A 164 -11.58 15.38 -0.05
CA GLU A 164 -11.39 16.71 0.55
C GLU A 164 -11.07 16.65 2.05
N LYS A 165 -11.82 15.85 2.81
CA LYS A 165 -11.63 15.69 4.26
C LYS A 165 -10.29 15.04 4.60
N ALA A 166 -9.75 14.22 3.70
CA ALA A 166 -8.42 13.66 3.78
C ALA A 166 -7.35 14.68 3.39
N LYS A 167 -7.49 15.39 2.26
CA LYS A 167 -6.58 16.50 1.85
C LYS A 167 -6.46 17.58 2.93
N LYS A 168 -7.54 17.90 3.63
CA LYS A 168 -7.57 18.82 4.80
C LYS A 168 -6.89 18.27 6.07
N ARG A 169 -6.34 17.05 6.01
CA ARG A 169 -5.61 16.35 7.09
C ARG A 169 -4.26 15.78 6.62
N ALA A 170 -4.02 15.70 5.32
CA ALA A 170 -2.82 15.15 4.72
C ALA A 170 -1.62 16.03 5.07
N ILE A 171 -0.50 15.38 5.36
CA ILE A 171 0.76 16.05 5.64
C ILE A 171 1.35 16.58 4.32
N VAL A 172 1.20 15.83 3.23
CA VAL A 172 1.71 16.17 1.90
C VAL A 172 0.62 16.79 1.01
N ASN A 173 0.90 17.94 0.40
CA ASN A 173 0.00 18.57 -0.58
C ASN A 173 0.16 17.87 -1.94
N GLN A 174 -0.47 16.71 -2.13
CA GLN A 174 -0.26 15.89 -3.32
C GLN A 174 -1.10 16.36 -4.52
N SER A 175 -0.42 16.67 -5.62
CA SER A 175 -1.05 16.89 -6.93
C SER A 175 -1.51 15.56 -7.52
N GLU A 176 -2.82 15.39 -7.63
CA GLU A 176 -3.42 14.24 -8.31
C GLU A 176 -3.23 14.36 -9.83
N ALA A 177 -3.01 13.22 -10.51
CA ALA A 177 -2.97 13.18 -11.97
C ALA A 177 -4.32 13.66 -12.56
N ARG A 178 -4.27 14.58 -13.54
CA ARG A 178 -5.47 15.22 -14.10
C ARG A 178 -6.43 14.23 -14.77
N ASN A 179 -5.91 13.40 -15.69
CA ASN A 179 -6.72 12.50 -16.51
C ASN A 179 -6.56 11.04 -16.06
N ARG A 180 -7.25 10.67 -14.97
CA ARG A 180 -7.26 9.30 -14.44
C ARG A 180 -8.19 8.38 -15.25
N VAL A 181 -7.71 7.18 -15.56
CA VAL A 181 -8.54 6.10 -16.13
C VAL A 181 -9.74 5.81 -15.23
N GLU A 182 -10.93 5.79 -15.81
CA GLU A 182 -12.20 5.64 -15.08
C GLU A 182 -12.24 4.41 -14.17
N LEU A 183 -11.79 3.27 -14.70
CA LEU A 183 -11.71 1.97 -14.01
C LEU A 183 -10.78 1.97 -12.77
N PHE A 184 -9.95 3.01 -12.58
CA PHE A 184 -8.97 3.11 -11.50
C PHE A 184 -9.12 4.39 -10.64
N ARG A 185 -10.24 5.12 -10.75
CA ARG A 185 -10.52 6.33 -9.94
C ARG A 185 -10.53 6.09 -8.43
N HIS A 186 -10.81 4.85 -8.01
CA HIS A 186 -10.80 4.41 -6.61
C HIS A 186 -9.38 4.21 -6.04
N LEU A 187 -8.33 4.34 -6.87
CA LEU A 187 -6.93 4.25 -6.46
C LEU A 187 -6.25 5.65 -6.45
N PRO A 188 -5.32 5.90 -5.52
CA PRO A 188 -4.48 7.08 -5.56
C PRO A 188 -3.54 7.05 -6.76
N GLN A 189 -3.59 8.07 -7.61
CA GLN A 189 -2.57 8.36 -8.63
C GLN A 189 -2.02 9.77 -8.41
N TYR A 190 -0.73 9.87 -8.14
CA TYR A 190 -0.02 11.12 -7.89
C TYR A 190 1.08 11.33 -8.93
N VAL A 191 1.35 12.59 -9.27
CA VAL A 191 2.48 12.95 -10.14
C VAL A 191 3.75 12.97 -9.30
N HIS A 192 4.81 12.26 -9.71
CA HIS A 192 6.10 12.34 -9.02
C HIS A 192 6.80 13.68 -9.32
N GLY A 193 7.46 14.26 -8.31
CA GLY A 193 8.22 15.51 -8.44
C GLY A 193 7.69 16.67 -7.60
N THR A 194 6.36 16.83 -7.47
CA THR A 194 5.75 17.85 -6.59
C THR A 194 5.91 17.54 -5.09
N GLN A 195 6.28 16.30 -4.77
CA GLN A 195 6.32 15.76 -3.41
C GLN A 195 7.55 16.22 -2.61
N LEU A 196 8.74 16.31 -3.23
CA LEU A 196 10.00 16.53 -2.49
C LEU A 196 10.12 17.95 -1.88
N PRO A 197 9.94 19.07 -2.63
CA PRO A 197 10.12 20.40 -2.06
C PRO A 197 9.06 20.76 -1.00
N GLY A 198 7.87 20.17 -1.12
CA GLY A 198 6.77 20.31 -0.16
C GLY A 198 6.93 19.47 1.11
N LEU A 199 7.83 18.48 1.12
CA LEU A 199 8.24 17.74 2.31
C LEU A 199 9.32 18.51 3.07
N GLU A 200 10.39 18.90 2.37
CA GLU A 200 11.55 19.62 2.93
C GLU A 200 11.15 20.89 3.67
N SER A 201 10.31 21.72 3.04
CA SER A 201 9.81 22.97 3.64
C SER A 201 8.88 22.77 4.85
N LYS A 202 8.25 21.59 4.99
CA LYS A 202 7.38 21.25 6.14
C LYS A 202 8.11 20.54 7.26
N PHE A 203 9.36 20.08 7.08
CA PHE A 203 10.11 19.30 8.08
C PHE A 203 10.11 19.92 9.48
N PHE A 204 10.23 21.25 9.57
CA PHE A 204 10.24 22.02 10.82
C PHE A 204 8.85 22.29 11.44
N GLN A 205 7.75 21.88 10.80
CA GLN A 205 6.37 22.16 11.23
C GLN A 205 5.59 20.91 11.67
N LEU A 206 6.19 19.72 11.58
CA LEU A 206 5.54 18.45 11.92
C LEU A 206 5.51 18.21 13.44
N GLU A 207 4.43 17.63 13.96
CA GLU A 207 4.51 16.88 15.22
C GLU A 207 5.65 15.85 15.07
N PRO A 208 6.64 15.80 15.98
CA PRO A 208 8.01 15.40 15.65
C PRO A 208 8.06 14.03 14.97
N MET A 209 8.23 14.03 13.64
CA MET A 209 8.46 12.84 12.84
C MET A 209 9.87 12.36 13.13
N HIS A 210 10.07 11.06 13.35
CA HIS A 210 11.41 10.57 13.65
C HIS A 210 12.31 10.70 12.41
N PRO A 211 13.53 11.27 12.49
CA PRO A 211 14.38 11.48 11.31
C PRO A 211 14.62 10.21 10.47
N SER A 212 14.80 9.05 11.11
CA SER A 212 14.95 7.77 10.40
C SER A 212 13.69 7.35 9.62
N VAL A 213 12.49 7.63 10.16
CA VAL A 213 11.21 7.37 9.47
C VAL A 213 11.05 8.33 8.29
N TYR A 214 11.49 9.58 8.45
CA TYR A 214 11.47 10.57 7.38
C TYR A 214 12.44 10.22 6.24
N LYS A 215 13.68 9.79 6.54
CA LYS A 215 14.65 9.26 5.56
C LYS A 215 14.03 8.13 4.73
N VAL A 216 13.46 7.12 5.40
CA VAL A 216 12.83 5.98 4.73
C VAL A 216 11.59 6.38 3.91
N GLY A 217 10.82 7.39 4.36
CA GLY A 217 9.73 7.97 3.56
C GLY A 217 10.22 8.61 2.26
N LEU A 218 11.35 9.33 2.29
CA LEU A 218 11.99 9.87 1.09
C LEU A 218 12.52 8.77 0.16
N GLN A 219 13.14 7.71 0.70
CA GLN A 219 13.60 6.56 -0.09
C GLN A 219 12.47 5.76 -0.76
N TYR A 220 11.23 5.85 -0.25
CA TYR A 220 10.04 5.33 -0.93
C TYR A 220 9.48 6.26 -1.99
N LEU A 221 9.67 7.58 -1.84
CA LEU A 221 9.29 8.60 -2.82
C LEU A 221 10.26 8.68 -4.01
N SER A 222 11.57 8.50 -3.77
CA SER A 222 12.59 8.38 -4.82
C SER A 222 12.45 7.08 -5.64
N GLY A 223 11.86 6.05 -5.03
CA GLY A 223 11.69 4.72 -5.63
C GLY A 223 12.92 3.80 -5.48
N GLU A 224 13.97 4.31 -4.85
CA GLU A 224 15.22 3.64 -4.46
C GLU A 224 14.96 2.30 -3.75
N VAL A 225 14.21 2.33 -2.64
CA VAL A 225 13.81 1.10 -1.93
C VAL A 225 12.51 0.55 -2.54
N SER A 226 12.68 -0.19 -3.64
CA SER A 226 11.58 -0.61 -4.54
C SER A 226 10.89 -1.93 -4.17
N GLY A 227 11.62 -2.87 -3.56
CA GLY A 227 11.23 -4.29 -3.36
C GLY A 227 10.58 -4.64 -2.02
N GLY A 228 9.87 -5.77 -1.97
CA GLY A 228 9.03 -6.16 -0.81
C GLY A 228 9.79 -6.38 0.51
N ASN A 229 11.01 -6.94 0.45
CA ASN A 229 11.83 -7.25 1.62
C ASN A 229 12.54 -5.99 2.11
N GLY A 230 13.25 -5.29 1.20
CA GLY A 230 13.92 -4.02 1.50
C GLY A 230 12.98 -2.97 2.10
N ARG A 231 11.76 -2.80 1.55
CA ARG A 231 10.74 -1.92 2.15
C ARG A 231 10.32 -2.37 3.56
N CYS A 232 10.21 -3.68 3.81
CA CYS A 232 9.86 -4.18 5.14
C CYS A 232 10.99 -3.98 6.16
N ILE A 233 12.23 -4.26 5.76
CA ILE A 233 13.44 -4.12 6.61
C ILE A 233 13.69 -2.64 6.92
N ALA A 234 13.74 -1.76 5.92
CA ALA A 234 13.97 -0.33 6.11
C ALA A 234 12.94 0.32 7.06
N MET A 235 11.66 -0.04 6.93
CA MET A 235 10.60 0.41 7.84
C MET A 235 10.82 -0.08 9.27
N LEU A 236 11.18 -1.36 9.44
CA LEU A 236 11.38 -1.96 10.75
C LEU A 236 12.61 -1.39 11.47
N LEU A 237 13.73 -1.21 10.78
CA LEU A 237 14.93 -0.54 11.32
C LEU A 237 14.62 0.92 11.69
N ALA A 238 13.90 1.67 10.85
CA ALA A 238 13.48 3.03 11.18
C ALA A 238 12.55 3.08 12.42
N PHE A 239 11.70 2.08 12.62
CA PHE A 239 10.89 1.95 13.83
C PHE A 239 11.73 1.54 15.06
N GLN A 240 12.74 0.68 14.89
CA GLN A 240 13.65 0.25 15.98
C GLN A 240 14.39 1.44 16.60
N VAL A 241 14.92 2.34 15.76
CA VAL A 241 15.53 3.61 16.20
C VAL A 241 14.47 4.54 16.80
N ALA A 242 13.31 4.70 16.15
CA ALA A 242 12.24 5.55 16.67
C ALA A 242 11.60 5.05 17.99
N ILE A 243 11.78 3.76 18.34
CA ILE A 243 11.43 3.15 19.63
C ILE A 243 12.54 3.38 20.66
N LYS A 244 13.81 3.35 20.25
CA LYS A 244 14.98 3.70 21.09
C LYS A 244 14.84 5.10 21.66
N ASP A 245 14.56 6.04 20.76
CA ASP A 245 14.57 7.50 21.03
C ASP A 245 13.20 8.01 21.51
N TYR A 246 12.19 7.13 21.62
CA TYR A 246 10.90 7.44 22.23
C TYR A 246 11.08 7.74 23.73
N SER A 247 10.14 8.49 24.33
CA SER A 247 10.05 8.71 25.78
C SER A 247 8.58 8.82 26.19
N THR A 248 8.14 8.11 27.24
CA THR A 248 6.72 8.14 27.64
C THR A 248 6.37 9.46 28.34
N PRO A 249 5.39 10.24 27.84
CA PRO A 249 4.96 11.45 28.54
C PRO A 249 4.23 11.09 29.84
N PRO A 250 4.46 11.81 30.96
CA PRO A 250 4.16 11.36 32.34
C PRO A 250 2.66 11.29 32.72
N LYS A 251 1.75 11.31 31.74
CA LYS A 251 0.30 11.17 31.91
C LYS A 251 -0.33 10.14 30.95
N LYS A 252 0.49 9.28 30.33
CA LYS A 252 0.05 8.22 29.41
C LYS A 252 0.76 6.90 29.70
N THR A 253 0.15 5.79 29.33
CA THR A 253 0.79 4.47 29.31
C THR A 253 1.58 4.28 28.02
N LEU A 254 2.79 3.71 28.15
CA LEU A 254 3.71 3.36 27.06
C LEU A 254 2.97 2.75 25.86
N SER A 255 2.30 1.61 26.07
CA SER A 255 1.66 0.82 25.00
C SER A 255 0.62 1.61 24.21
N ARG A 256 -0.15 2.49 24.86
CA ARG A 256 -1.19 3.28 24.19
C ARG A 256 -0.61 4.40 23.35
N ASP A 257 0.36 5.13 23.89
CA ASP A 257 0.93 6.28 23.20
C ASP A 257 1.94 5.89 22.12
N LEU A 258 2.75 4.85 22.37
CA LEU A 258 3.62 4.25 21.36
C LEU A 258 2.82 3.69 20.18
N THR A 259 1.69 3.01 20.44
CA THR A 259 0.79 2.54 19.36
C THR A 259 0.22 3.72 18.54
N ALA A 260 -0.08 4.85 19.18
CA ALA A 260 -0.51 6.07 18.48
C ALA A 260 0.64 6.68 17.66
N LYS A 261 1.85 6.75 18.21
CA LYS A 261 3.04 7.30 17.54
C LYS A 261 3.48 6.47 16.33
N ILE A 262 3.54 5.15 16.47
CA ILE A 262 3.74 4.21 15.34
C ILE A 262 2.62 4.38 14.29
N SER A 263 1.37 4.64 14.69
CA SER A 263 0.27 4.89 13.73
C SER A 263 0.40 6.22 12.99
N SER A 264 0.99 7.25 13.59
CA SER A 264 1.38 8.49 12.90
C SER A 264 2.48 8.23 11.86
N TYR A 265 3.56 7.53 12.24
CA TYR A 265 4.64 7.13 11.32
C TYR A 265 4.11 6.31 10.13
N VAL A 266 3.25 5.32 10.38
CA VAL A 266 2.60 4.51 9.34
C VAL A 266 1.72 5.37 8.42
N SER A 267 1.06 6.41 8.94
CA SER A 267 0.23 7.31 8.12
C SER A 267 1.07 8.15 7.16
N PHE A 268 2.21 8.69 7.63
CA PHE A 268 3.18 9.39 6.79
C PHE A 268 3.77 8.46 5.71
N LEU A 269 4.15 7.23 6.07
CA LEU A 269 4.66 6.27 5.09
C LEU A 269 3.61 5.88 4.02
N ILE A 270 2.31 5.83 4.38
CA ILE A 270 1.20 5.64 3.41
C ILE A 270 1.11 6.84 2.45
N GLU A 271 1.26 8.08 2.93
CA GLU A 271 1.29 9.27 2.08
C GLU A 271 2.51 9.25 1.14
N CYS A 272 3.69 8.85 1.62
CA CYS A 272 4.89 8.69 0.79
C CYS A 272 4.69 7.66 -0.33
N ARG A 273 4.23 6.44 0.00
CA ARG A 273 3.95 5.38 -0.97
C ARG A 273 3.02 4.31 -0.37
N PRO A 274 1.97 3.85 -1.09
CA PRO A 274 1.09 2.78 -0.61
C PRO A 274 1.87 1.57 -0.07
N LEU A 275 1.54 1.12 1.14
CA LEU A 275 2.26 0.04 1.83
C LEU A 275 2.17 -1.28 1.06
N SER A 276 3.28 -2.02 1.01
CA SER A 276 3.24 -3.42 0.58
C SER A 276 2.56 -4.29 1.65
N ILE A 277 2.08 -5.46 1.24
CA ILE A 277 1.46 -6.43 2.16
C ILE A 277 2.47 -6.94 3.19
N SER A 278 3.76 -7.10 2.82
CA SER A 278 4.86 -7.38 3.74
C SER A 278 4.95 -6.36 4.89
N MET A 279 4.96 -5.05 4.57
CA MET A 279 4.94 -3.98 5.55
C MET A 279 3.67 -4.01 6.41
N GLY A 280 2.49 -4.20 5.79
CA GLY A 280 1.20 -4.27 6.50
C GLY A 280 1.14 -5.42 7.53
N ASN A 281 1.72 -6.57 7.20
CA ASN A 281 1.80 -7.73 8.10
C ASN A 281 2.82 -7.48 9.24
N ALA A 282 3.97 -6.87 8.95
CA ALA A 282 4.96 -6.48 9.97
C ALA A 282 4.43 -5.39 10.93
N ILE A 283 3.69 -4.40 10.42
CA ILE A 283 2.99 -3.39 11.25
C ILE A 283 1.96 -4.04 12.17
N ARG A 284 1.23 -5.06 11.70
CA ARG A 284 0.28 -5.82 12.53
C ARG A 284 1.00 -6.60 13.63
N PHE A 285 2.10 -7.27 13.32
CA PHE A 285 2.96 -7.93 14.30
C PHE A 285 3.44 -6.96 15.38
N LEU A 286 4.07 -5.84 15.00
CA LEU A 286 4.60 -4.87 15.96
C LEU A 286 3.49 -4.23 16.84
N LYS A 287 2.32 -3.93 16.27
CA LYS A 287 1.18 -3.43 17.06
C LYS A 287 0.63 -4.48 18.03
N ASN A 288 0.57 -5.75 17.63
CA ASN A 288 0.20 -6.84 18.51
C ASN A 288 1.23 -7.04 19.63
N ARG A 289 2.53 -6.85 19.36
CA ARG A 289 3.59 -6.82 20.38
C ARG A 289 3.38 -5.71 21.41
N ILE A 290 3.25 -4.47 20.96
CA ILE A 290 3.04 -3.31 21.84
C ILE A 290 1.78 -3.48 22.71
N ALA A 291 0.71 -4.07 22.16
CA ALA A 291 -0.52 -4.37 22.89
C ALA A 291 -0.41 -5.54 23.90
N LYS A 292 0.51 -6.49 23.68
CA LYS A 292 0.80 -7.63 24.57
C LYS A 292 1.78 -7.30 25.72
N LEU A 293 2.47 -6.15 25.68
CA LEU A 293 3.51 -5.81 26.66
C LEU A 293 2.98 -5.85 28.12
N PRO A 294 3.61 -6.62 29.03
CA PRO A 294 3.20 -6.66 30.43
C PRO A 294 3.51 -5.34 31.14
N LEU A 295 2.54 -4.85 31.92
CA LEU A 295 2.59 -3.56 32.62
C LEU A 295 3.61 -3.48 33.78
N THR A 296 4.31 -4.57 34.06
CA THR A 296 5.32 -4.70 35.12
C THR A 296 6.73 -4.33 34.68
N LEU A 297 6.99 -4.25 33.37
CA LEU A 297 8.31 -3.88 32.84
C LEU A 297 8.57 -2.38 32.94
N SER A 298 9.82 -2.00 33.17
CA SER A 298 10.26 -0.61 32.97
C SER A 298 10.21 -0.23 31.49
N GLU A 299 10.21 1.08 31.22
CA GLU A 299 10.26 1.61 29.84
C GLU A 299 11.51 1.13 29.07
N SER A 300 12.64 0.94 29.76
CA SER A 300 13.89 0.49 29.12
C SER A 300 13.79 -0.98 28.69
N GLU A 301 13.32 -1.86 29.57
CA GLU A 301 13.12 -3.29 29.27
C GLU A 301 12.05 -3.49 28.19
N ALA A 302 10.97 -2.71 28.23
CA ALA A 302 9.93 -2.76 27.21
C ALA A 302 10.44 -2.32 25.83
N LYS A 303 11.30 -1.30 25.75
CA LYS A 303 11.98 -0.92 24.49
C LYS A 303 12.92 -2.00 24.00
N ALA A 304 13.79 -2.53 24.87
CA ALA A 304 14.75 -3.57 24.51
C ALA A 304 14.04 -4.85 24.01
N SER A 305 12.93 -5.23 24.67
CA SER A 305 12.07 -6.34 24.24
C SER A 305 11.46 -6.09 22.84
N LEU A 306 10.89 -4.90 22.59
CA LEU A 306 10.37 -4.54 21.26
C LEU A 306 11.46 -4.50 20.17
N GLN A 307 12.68 -4.09 20.51
CA GLN A 307 13.80 -4.09 19.57
C GLN A 307 14.22 -5.52 19.22
N SER A 308 14.40 -6.38 20.23
CA SER A 308 14.68 -7.81 20.04
C SER A 308 13.57 -8.53 19.25
N ASP A 309 12.30 -8.18 19.45
CA ASP A 309 11.18 -8.66 18.64
C ASP A 309 11.27 -8.23 17.16
N ILE A 310 11.77 -7.03 16.87
CA ILE A 310 12.01 -6.53 15.52
C ILE A 310 13.19 -7.27 14.86
N ASP A 311 14.32 -7.38 15.56
CA ASP A 311 15.51 -8.10 15.08
C ASP A 311 15.17 -9.57 14.79
N ARG A 312 14.45 -10.21 15.70
CA ARG A 312 13.93 -11.58 15.55
C ARG A 312 13.01 -11.70 14.34
N PHE A 313 12.07 -10.77 14.15
CA PHE A 313 11.18 -10.80 12.99
C PHE A 313 11.94 -10.68 11.66
N ILE A 314 12.92 -9.77 11.58
CA ILE A 314 13.77 -9.63 10.38
C ILE A 314 14.54 -10.93 10.15
N ASN A 315 15.25 -11.44 11.16
CA ASN A 315 16.10 -12.62 11.03
C ASN A 315 15.29 -13.89 10.72
N GLU A 316 14.31 -14.26 11.53
CA GLU A 316 13.54 -15.50 11.37
C GLU A 316 12.64 -15.46 10.13
N LYS A 317 11.84 -14.40 9.97
CA LYS A 317 10.74 -14.37 8.99
C LYS A 317 11.14 -13.78 7.63
N ILE A 318 12.37 -13.26 7.50
CA ILE A 318 12.94 -12.83 6.21
C ILE A 318 14.25 -13.57 5.94
N VAL A 319 15.30 -13.36 6.74
CA VAL A 319 16.67 -13.84 6.43
C VAL A 319 16.80 -15.37 6.44
N VAL A 320 16.23 -16.03 7.44
CA VAL A 320 16.21 -17.50 7.54
C VAL A 320 15.17 -18.08 6.58
N ALA A 321 14.01 -17.45 6.45
CA ALA A 321 12.97 -17.84 5.50
C ALA A 321 13.48 -17.89 4.05
N ASP A 322 14.18 -16.85 3.59
CA ASP A 322 14.81 -16.81 2.26
C ASP A 322 15.81 -17.97 2.07
N LYS A 323 16.64 -18.28 3.07
CA LYS A 323 17.61 -19.40 3.03
C LYS A 323 16.94 -20.78 2.97
N VAL A 324 15.79 -20.95 3.62
CA VAL A 324 14.98 -22.19 3.56
C VAL A 324 14.31 -22.32 2.19
N ILE A 325 13.75 -21.24 1.65
CA ILE A 325 13.17 -21.20 0.29
C ILE A 325 14.21 -21.55 -0.77
N VAL A 326 15.41 -20.96 -0.68
CA VAL A 326 16.56 -21.28 -1.53
C VAL A 326 16.88 -22.77 -1.45
N SER A 327 17.09 -23.29 -0.24
CA SER A 327 17.37 -24.70 0.04
C SER A 327 16.34 -25.66 -0.57
N HIS A 328 15.05 -25.31 -0.53
CA HIS A 328 13.99 -26.07 -1.19
C HIS A 328 14.05 -25.94 -2.71
N ALA A 329 14.11 -24.71 -3.26
CA ALA A 329 14.06 -24.45 -4.69
C ALA A 329 15.20 -25.12 -5.48
N ILE A 330 16.41 -25.19 -4.92
CA ILE A 330 17.58 -25.88 -5.49
C ILE A 330 17.24 -27.34 -5.85
N THR A 331 16.41 -28.03 -5.06
CA THR A 331 16.02 -29.43 -5.34
C THR A 331 15.19 -29.61 -6.61
N LYS A 332 14.73 -28.51 -7.23
CA LYS A 332 14.04 -28.51 -8.53
C LYS A 332 14.95 -28.11 -9.69
N VAL A 333 16.06 -27.42 -9.44
CA VAL A 333 17.06 -27.08 -10.48
C VAL A 333 17.85 -28.33 -10.86
N ARG A 334 17.94 -28.60 -12.16
CA ARG A 334 18.69 -29.72 -12.74
C ARG A 334 19.77 -29.23 -13.69
N ASP A 335 20.75 -30.09 -13.94
CA ASP A 335 21.75 -29.83 -14.96
C ASP A 335 21.13 -29.88 -16.37
N ASN A 336 21.54 -28.91 -17.19
CA ASN A 336 20.98 -28.49 -18.47
C ASN A 336 19.57 -27.86 -18.42
N ASP A 337 19.06 -27.44 -17.25
CA ASP A 337 17.85 -26.61 -17.20
C ASP A 337 18.05 -25.23 -17.85
N VAL A 338 16.97 -24.69 -18.41
CA VAL A 338 16.87 -23.32 -18.91
C VAL A 338 15.83 -22.60 -18.05
N LEU A 339 16.29 -21.69 -17.19
CA LEU A 339 15.50 -21.08 -16.12
C LEU A 339 15.05 -19.68 -16.52
N LEU A 340 13.74 -19.45 -16.65
CA LEU A 340 13.20 -18.12 -16.92
C LEU A 340 12.84 -17.40 -15.61
N THR A 341 13.18 -16.11 -15.52
CA THR A 341 12.80 -15.20 -14.42
C THR A 341 12.23 -13.89 -14.99
N TYR A 342 11.48 -13.15 -14.17
CA TYR A 342 10.82 -11.90 -14.56
C TYR A 342 11.13 -10.74 -13.61
N GLY A 343 11.59 -9.62 -14.17
CA GLY A 343 11.99 -8.44 -13.39
C GLY A 343 13.18 -8.71 -12.48
N SER A 344 13.17 -8.14 -11.27
CA SER A 344 14.21 -8.38 -10.25
C SER A 344 13.57 -8.89 -8.95
N SER A 345 14.08 -10.02 -8.45
CA SER A 345 13.64 -10.64 -7.20
C SER A 345 14.83 -11.22 -6.44
N SER A 346 15.04 -10.76 -5.21
CA SER A 346 16.17 -11.18 -4.36
C SER A 346 16.17 -12.68 -4.06
N VAL A 347 14.99 -13.27 -3.79
CA VAL A 347 14.90 -14.71 -3.50
C VAL A 347 15.20 -15.56 -4.74
N VAL A 348 14.79 -15.12 -5.93
CA VAL A 348 15.14 -15.82 -7.19
C VAL A 348 16.63 -15.64 -7.52
N GLU A 349 17.22 -14.47 -7.25
CA GLU A 349 18.65 -14.25 -7.38
C GLU A 349 19.46 -15.21 -6.48
N MET A 350 19.12 -15.31 -5.20
CA MET A 350 19.80 -16.23 -4.27
C MET A 350 19.65 -17.71 -4.68
N ILE A 351 18.55 -18.10 -5.33
CA ILE A 351 18.37 -19.45 -5.89
C ILE A 351 19.34 -19.69 -7.06
N LEU A 352 19.47 -18.72 -7.96
CA LEU A 352 20.36 -18.81 -9.13
C LEU A 352 21.84 -18.77 -8.71
N ASP A 353 22.19 -17.87 -7.80
CA ASP A 353 23.52 -17.77 -7.21
C ASP A 353 23.94 -19.10 -6.58
N HIS A 354 23.13 -19.64 -5.66
CA HIS A 354 23.50 -20.86 -4.94
C HIS A 354 23.47 -22.11 -5.84
N ALA A 355 22.61 -22.14 -6.86
CA ALA A 355 22.69 -23.18 -7.88
C ALA A 355 24.04 -23.14 -8.64
N HIS A 356 24.57 -21.94 -8.90
CA HIS A 356 25.88 -21.76 -9.51
C HIS A 356 27.03 -22.10 -8.56
N GLU A 357 26.95 -21.71 -7.27
CA GLU A 357 27.90 -22.12 -6.22
C GLU A 357 28.00 -23.64 -6.06
N LEU A 358 26.89 -24.36 -6.22
CA LEU A 358 26.83 -25.83 -6.24
C LEU A 358 27.32 -26.46 -7.56
N GLY A 359 27.82 -25.67 -8.51
CA GLY A 359 28.36 -26.14 -9.78
C GLY A 359 27.32 -26.65 -10.78
N ARG A 360 26.04 -26.31 -10.61
CA ARG A 360 24.99 -26.72 -11.57
C ARG A 360 25.21 -26.07 -12.93
N LYS A 361 25.02 -26.86 -13.98
CA LYS A 361 25.08 -26.39 -15.37
C LYS A 361 23.69 -25.96 -15.82
N PHE A 362 23.43 -24.66 -15.91
CA PHE A 362 22.17 -24.10 -16.40
C PHE A 362 22.42 -22.78 -17.13
N ARG A 363 21.40 -22.24 -17.79
CA ARG A 363 21.38 -20.84 -18.24
C ARG A 363 20.09 -20.15 -17.79
N VAL A 364 20.15 -18.83 -17.68
CA VAL A 364 19.05 -17.99 -17.20
C VAL A 364 18.48 -17.15 -18.34
N ILE A 365 17.16 -17.00 -18.40
CA ILE A 365 16.46 -16.09 -19.29
C ILE A 365 15.78 -15.02 -18.46
N VAL A 366 16.32 -13.80 -18.49
CA VAL A 366 15.78 -12.64 -17.77
C VAL A 366 14.80 -11.91 -18.68
N VAL A 367 13.52 -11.96 -18.35
CA VAL A 367 12.46 -11.20 -19.03
C VAL A 367 12.21 -9.90 -18.28
N ASP A 368 12.16 -8.77 -19.00
CA ASP A 368 12.00 -7.44 -18.40
C ASP A 368 10.95 -6.57 -19.12
N SER A 369 10.41 -5.56 -18.42
CA SER A 369 9.34 -4.69 -18.92
C SER A 369 9.59 -3.20 -18.68
N ARG A 370 9.07 -2.39 -19.61
CA ARG A 370 8.89 -0.96 -19.36
C ARG A 370 7.78 -0.74 -18.30
N PRO A 371 7.80 0.37 -17.56
CA PRO A 371 8.71 1.51 -17.71
C PRO A 371 10.02 1.40 -16.91
N LYS A 372 10.09 0.56 -15.85
CA LYS A 372 11.20 0.59 -14.89
C LYS A 372 12.44 -0.22 -15.28
N LEU A 373 12.29 -1.27 -16.09
CA LEU A 373 13.41 -2.15 -16.49
C LEU A 373 14.18 -2.71 -15.28
N GLU A 374 13.44 -3.23 -14.30
CA GLU A 374 14.01 -3.73 -13.03
C GLU A 374 14.92 -4.94 -13.25
N GLY A 375 14.67 -5.75 -14.31
CA GLY A 375 15.47 -6.93 -14.65
C GLY A 375 16.90 -6.63 -15.12
N GLN A 376 17.18 -5.42 -15.63
CA GLN A 376 18.56 -5.00 -15.98
C GLN A 376 19.51 -5.03 -14.77
N GLY A 377 19.00 -4.71 -13.58
CA GLY A 377 19.78 -4.79 -12.34
C GLY A 377 20.15 -6.23 -11.96
N LEU A 378 19.20 -7.15 -12.11
CA LEU A 378 19.43 -8.58 -11.87
C LEU A 378 20.39 -9.18 -12.92
N LEU A 379 20.19 -8.87 -14.19
CA LEU A 379 21.05 -9.33 -15.29
C LEU A 379 22.52 -8.99 -15.02
N ARG A 380 22.80 -7.75 -14.59
CA ARG A 380 24.17 -7.32 -14.28
C ARG A 380 24.82 -8.22 -13.22
N ARG A 381 24.15 -8.42 -12.09
CA ARG A 381 24.68 -9.20 -10.96
C ARG A 381 24.87 -10.68 -11.30
N LEU A 382 24.03 -11.26 -12.16
CA LEU A 382 24.20 -12.64 -12.65
C LEU A 382 25.39 -12.77 -13.61
N VAL A 383 25.56 -11.79 -14.52
CA VAL A 383 26.68 -11.76 -15.48
C VAL A 383 28.02 -11.50 -14.79
N GLU A 384 28.05 -10.62 -13.78
CA GLU A 384 29.23 -10.37 -12.92
C GLU A 384 29.70 -11.65 -12.18
N LYS A 385 28.78 -12.58 -11.90
CA LYS A 385 29.07 -13.90 -11.31
C LYS A 385 29.41 -14.99 -12.35
N GLY A 386 29.41 -14.65 -13.65
CA GLY A 386 29.73 -15.59 -14.73
C GLY A 386 28.58 -16.51 -15.17
N ILE A 387 27.34 -16.26 -14.73
CA ILE A 387 26.18 -17.07 -15.09
C ILE A 387 25.75 -16.75 -16.53
N ASN A 388 25.59 -17.78 -17.37
CA ASN A 388 25.15 -17.61 -18.75
C ASN A 388 23.69 -17.10 -18.79
N CYS A 389 23.52 -15.86 -19.26
CA CYS A 389 22.23 -15.15 -19.25
C CYS A 389 21.81 -14.70 -20.65
N THR A 390 20.55 -14.95 -21.00
CA THR A 390 19.84 -14.35 -22.12
C THR A 390 18.90 -13.28 -21.57
N TYR A 391 18.90 -12.05 -22.13
CA TYR A 391 17.98 -10.98 -21.72
C TYR A 391 16.98 -10.70 -22.84
N THR A 392 15.70 -10.52 -22.48
CA THR A 392 14.63 -10.24 -23.44
C THR A 392 13.49 -9.45 -22.82
N HIS A 393 12.55 -9.00 -23.65
CA HIS A 393 11.38 -8.24 -23.21
C HIS A 393 10.12 -9.09 -23.16
N ILE A 394 9.15 -8.65 -22.34
CA ILE A 394 7.82 -9.25 -22.21
C ILE A 394 7.11 -9.52 -23.55
N ASN A 395 7.36 -8.70 -24.58
CA ASN A 395 6.81 -8.88 -25.92
C ASN A 395 7.31 -10.15 -26.66
N ALA A 396 8.44 -10.73 -26.23
CA ALA A 396 9.09 -11.87 -26.87
C ALA A 396 9.00 -13.17 -26.04
N ILE A 397 8.17 -13.19 -24.98
CA ILE A 397 7.96 -14.38 -24.14
C ILE A 397 7.52 -15.57 -24.99
N SER A 398 6.55 -15.39 -25.89
CA SER A 398 6.02 -16.47 -26.74
C SER A 398 7.08 -17.12 -27.64
N TYR A 399 8.05 -16.35 -28.12
CA TYR A 399 9.18 -16.87 -28.89
C TYR A 399 10.14 -17.67 -27.99
N ILE A 400 10.58 -17.06 -26.88
CA ILE A 400 11.64 -17.64 -26.05
C ILE A 400 11.15 -18.82 -25.18
N MET A 401 9.85 -18.92 -24.91
CA MET A 401 9.26 -19.97 -24.06
C MET A 401 9.52 -21.38 -24.59
N HIS A 402 9.67 -21.54 -25.92
CA HIS A 402 10.07 -22.81 -26.55
C HIS A 402 11.41 -23.38 -26.03
N GLU A 403 12.30 -22.53 -25.52
CA GLU A 403 13.61 -22.92 -25.00
C GLU A 403 13.62 -23.21 -23.48
N VAL A 404 12.55 -22.89 -22.76
CA VAL A 404 12.53 -22.81 -21.29
C VAL A 404 12.10 -24.15 -20.68
N THR A 405 12.80 -24.60 -19.63
CA THR A 405 12.44 -25.83 -18.90
C THR A 405 11.68 -25.55 -17.61
N ARG A 406 11.87 -24.38 -16.99
CA ARG A 406 11.18 -23.93 -15.77
C ARG A 406 11.07 -22.41 -15.70
N VAL A 407 10.01 -21.92 -15.07
CA VAL A 407 9.91 -20.51 -14.68
C VAL A 407 10.03 -20.37 -13.15
N PHE A 408 10.92 -19.50 -12.69
CA PHE A 408 11.02 -19.08 -11.29
C PHE A 408 10.56 -17.62 -11.16
N LEU A 409 9.54 -17.38 -10.34
CA LEU A 409 8.96 -16.04 -10.12
C LEU A 409 9.00 -15.68 -8.64
N GLY A 410 9.36 -14.43 -8.32
CA GLY A 410 9.20 -13.88 -6.98
C GLY A 410 7.80 -13.30 -6.81
N ALA A 411 7.17 -13.50 -5.64
CA ALA A 411 5.91 -12.84 -5.29
C ALA A 411 6.10 -11.64 -4.35
N SER A 412 5.23 -10.64 -4.49
CA SER A 412 5.10 -9.53 -3.53
C SER A 412 4.11 -9.85 -2.40
N SER A 413 3.17 -10.76 -2.65
CA SER A 413 2.24 -11.37 -1.71
C SER A 413 1.60 -12.60 -2.36
N ILE A 414 1.07 -13.52 -1.56
CA ILE A 414 0.12 -14.55 -2.04
C ILE A 414 -1.18 -14.42 -1.25
N LEU A 415 -2.30 -14.50 -1.96
CA LEU A 415 -3.65 -14.31 -1.43
C LEU A 415 -4.29 -15.66 -1.06
N SER A 416 -5.30 -15.64 -0.18
CA SER A 416 -5.87 -16.89 0.37
C SER A 416 -6.68 -17.72 -0.63
N ASN A 417 -6.95 -17.22 -1.83
CA ASN A 417 -7.45 -18.02 -2.96
C ASN A 417 -6.33 -18.64 -3.82
N GLY A 418 -5.07 -18.55 -3.40
CA GLY A 418 -3.90 -19.01 -4.16
C GLY A 418 -3.41 -18.02 -5.22
N THR A 419 -4.13 -16.92 -5.47
CA THR A 419 -3.71 -15.85 -6.40
C THR A 419 -2.38 -15.24 -5.95
N VAL A 420 -1.42 -15.21 -6.88
CA VAL A 420 -0.10 -14.63 -6.66
C VAL A 420 -0.14 -13.16 -7.07
N TYR A 421 0.24 -12.27 -6.15
CA TYR A 421 0.28 -10.84 -6.37
C TYR A 421 1.75 -10.40 -6.52
N SER A 422 2.15 -10.01 -7.72
CA SER A 422 3.52 -9.59 -8.01
C SER A 422 3.58 -8.52 -9.10
N ARG A 423 4.77 -8.20 -9.64
CA ARG A 423 4.95 -7.12 -10.64
C ARG A 423 4.05 -7.33 -11.86
N VAL A 424 3.52 -6.23 -12.41
CA VAL A 424 2.72 -6.28 -13.64
C VAL A 424 3.45 -7.04 -14.75
N GLY A 425 2.77 -8.00 -15.39
CA GLY A 425 3.34 -8.91 -16.38
C GLY A 425 3.72 -10.29 -15.84
N THR A 426 3.72 -10.49 -14.50
CA THR A 426 3.89 -11.83 -13.89
C THR A 426 2.79 -12.77 -14.35
N ALA A 427 1.55 -12.28 -14.44
CA ALA A 427 0.42 -13.05 -14.95
C ALA A 427 0.59 -13.45 -16.42
N SER A 428 1.16 -12.56 -17.25
CA SER A 428 1.45 -12.85 -18.65
C SER A 428 2.54 -13.90 -18.82
N VAL A 429 3.62 -13.84 -18.03
CA VAL A 429 4.68 -14.86 -18.02
C VAL A 429 4.12 -16.22 -17.60
N ALA A 430 3.35 -16.27 -16.51
CA ALA A 430 2.77 -17.51 -16.00
C ALA A 430 1.75 -18.12 -16.96
N MET A 431 0.86 -17.30 -17.55
CA MET A 431 -0.14 -17.74 -18.53
C MET A 431 0.50 -18.35 -19.79
N VAL A 432 1.55 -17.73 -20.32
CA VAL A 432 2.27 -18.29 -21.49
C VAL A 432 3.01 -19.56 -21.10
N ALA A 433 3.72 -19.59 -19.97
CA ALA A 433 4.42 -20.79 -19.50
C ALA A 433 3.45 -21.98 -19.31
N HIS A 434 2.29 -21.75 -18.70
CA HIS A 434 1.22 -22.74 -18.56
C HIS A 434 0.71 -23.24 -19.93
N ALA A 435 0.51 -22.36 -20.91
CA ALA A 435 0.10 -22.74 -22.26
C ALA A 435 1.14 -23.61 -23.01
N PHE A 436 2.42 -23.48 -22.66
CA PHE A 436 3.51 -24.34 -23.14
C PHE A 436 3.76 -25.59 -22.26
N GLY A 437 2.97 -25.81 -21.20
CA GLY A 437 3.14 -26.94 -20.27
C GLY A 437 4.35 -26.84 -19.34
N ILE A 438 4.96 -25.65 -19.23
CA ILE A 438 6.18 -25.42 -18.46
C ILE A 438 5.83 -25.08 -17.00
N PRO A 439 6.47 -25.72 -16.00
CA PRO A 439 6.14 -25.51 -14.61
C PRO A 439 6.54 -24.11 -14.13
N VAL A 440 5.60 -23.44 -13.46
CA VAL A 440 5.78 -22.12 -12.84
C VAL A 440 5.96 -22.31 -11.32
N LEU A 441 7.14 -21.96 -10.82
CA LEU A 441 7.52 -22.06 -9.41
C LEU A 441 7.60 -20.65 -8.80
N VAL A 442 6.70 -20.37 -7.85
CA VAL A 442 6.61 -19.06 -7.20
C VAL A 442 7.28 -19.10 -5.84
N CYS A 443 8.33 -18.31 -5.65
CA CYS A 443 9.09 -18.24 -4.40
C CYS A 443 8.52 -17.10 -3.52
N CYS A 444 8.08 -17.43 -2.31
CA CYS A 444 7.48 -16.46 -1.39
C CYS A 444 7.51 -16.91 0.08
N GLU A 445 7.93 -16.00 0.94
CA GLU A 445 8.00 -16.12 2.39
C GLU A 445 6.61 -16.00 3.01
N ALA A 446 6.27 -16.90 3.94
CA ALA A 446 4.93 -17.00 4.54
C ALA A 446 4.45 -15.69 5.20
N TYR A 447 5.38 -14.85 5.71
CA TYR A 447 5.04 -13.56 6.29
C TYR A 447 4.40 -12.56 5.29
N LYS A 448 4.55 -12.79 3.98
CA LYS A 448 3.91 -12.02 2.90
C LYS A 448 2.50 -12.50 2.57
N PHE A 449 2.03 -13.63 3.12
CA PHE A 449 0.71 -14.18 2.80
C PHE A 449 -0.41 -13.32 3.39
N HIS A 450 -1.58 -13.32 2.73
CA HIS A 450 -2.71 -12.50 3.16
C HIS A 450 -4.04 -13.27 3.14
N GLU A 451 -4.80 -13.14 4.23
CA GLU A 451 -6.22 -13.53 4.35
C GLU A 451 -7.14 -12.91 3.28
N ARG A 452 -6.73 -11.77 2.68
CA ARG A 452 -7.51 -11.13 1.62
C ARG A 452 -7.54 -12.00 0.35
N VAL A 453 -8.70 -12.04 -0.29
CA VAL A 453 -8.90 -12.54 -1.65
C VAL A 453 -9.07 -11.34 -2.60
N GLN A 454 -8.58 -11.48 -3.83
CA GLN A 454 -8.78 -10.53 -4.92
C GLN A 454 -8.94 -11.32 -6.23
N LEU A 455 -9.91 -10.92 -7.06
CA LEU A 455 -10.30 -11.65 -8.28
C LEU A 455 -9.78 -11.01 -9.57
N ASP A 456 -9.23 -9.79 -9.48
CA ASP A 456 -8.76 -8.97 -10.59
C ASP A 456 -7.48 -8.21 -10.23
N SER A 457 -6.92 -7.45 -11.19
CA SER A 457 -5.79 -6.54 -10.96
C SER A 457 -6.24 -5.09 -10.67
N ILE A 458 -7.50 -4.88 -10.31
CA ILE A 458 -8.20 -3.58 -10.32
C ILE A 458 -8.61 -3.15 -8.91
N CYS A 459 -9.35 -3.98 -8.17
CA CYS A 459 -9.91 -3.68 -6.85
C CYS A 459 -8.86 -3.32 -5.78
N ALA A 460 -7.59 -3.69 -5.97
CA ALA A 460 -6.47 -2.92 -5.42
C ALA A 460 -5.21 -3.10 -6.27
N ASN A 461 -4.51 -1.98 -6.50
CA ASN A 461 -3.18 -1.94 -7.10
C ASN A 461 -2.37 -0.78 -6.48
N GLU A 462 -1.12 -0.62 -6.91
CA GLU A 462 -0.28 0.57 -6.70
C GLU A 462 -0.10 1.24 -8.07
N LEU A 463 -0.60 2.45 -8.24
CA LEU A 463 -0.40 3.23 -9.46
C LEU A 463 0.94 3.96 -9.39
N GLY A 464 1.79 3.74 -10.38
CA GLY A 464 3.03 4.47 -10.57
C GLY A 464 2.83 5.81 -11.29
N ASP A 465 3.90 6.59 -11.36
CA ASP A 465 3.94 7.85 -12.14
C ASP A 465 3.61 7.57 -13.63
N PRO A 466 2.59 8.24 -14.21
CA PRO A 466 2.27 8.11 -15.63
C PRO A 466 3.40 8.61 -16.54
N ASP A 467 4.18 9.61 -16.13
CA ASP A 467 5.13 10.29 -17.01
C ASP A 467 6.33 9.40 -17.37
N VAL A 468 6.60 8.34 -16.60
CA VAL A 468 7.63 7.34 -16.96
C VAL A 468 7.27 6.54 -18.22
N ILE A 469 5.98 6.46 -18.59
CA ILE A 469 5.55 5.81 -19.83
C ILE A 469 5.96 6.65 -21.06
N LEU A 470 5.88 7.97 -20.94
CA LEU A 470 6.28 8.93 -21.99
C LEU A 470 7.80 8.95 -22.22
N LYS A 471 8.59 8.67 -21.17
CA LYS A 471 10.06 8.70 -21.19
C LYS A 471 10.60 7.45 -21.88
N VAL A 472 11.09 7.61 -23.12
CA VAL A 472 11.81 6.56 -23.88
C VAL A 472 13.32 6.83 -23.78
N PRO A 473 14.11 5.95 -23.15
CA PRO A 473 15.57 6.10 -23.09
C PRO A 473 16.19 6.23 -24.49
N GLY A 474 17.18 7.11 -24.63
CA GLY A 474 17.89 7.35 -25.90
C GLY A 474 17.17 8.25 -26.92
N LYS A 475 15.90 8.65 -26.70
CA LYS A 475 15.20 9.64 -27.53
C LYS A 475 14.57 10.74 -26.66
N ALA A 476 15.38 11.75 -26.33
CA ALA A 476 14.94 12.88 -25.50
C ALA A 476 13.74 13.64 -26.10
N ASP A 477 13.69 13.84 -27.43
CA ASP A 477 12.81 14.84 -28.04
C ASP A 477 11.85 14.37 -29.14
N LEU A 478 11.88 13.09 -29.53
CA LEU A 478 10.91 12.50 -30.47
C LEU A 478 9.61 12.04 -29.79
N GLY A 479 9.18 12.77 -28.77
CA GLY A 479 7.98 12.46 -28.00
C GLY A 479 6.71 13.01 -28.67
N HIS A 480 6.15 12.29 -29.65
CA HIS A 480 4.81 12.59 -30.20
C HIS A 480 3.72 12.70 -29.12
N LEU A 481 3.96 12.10 -27.94
CA LEU A 481 3.08 12.14 -26.78
C LEU A 481 3.40 13.26 -25.77
N LYS A 482 4.54 13.98 -25.87
CA LYS A 482 4.88 15.09 -24.94
C LYS A 482 3.77 16.15 -24.94
N ASN A 483 3.36 16.58 -26.14
CA ASN A 483 2.31 17.59 -26.33
C ASN A 483 0.88 17.00 -26.20
N LEU A 484 0.76 15.69 -25.99
CA LEU A 484 -0.53 14.98 -25.91
C LEU A 484 -0.92 14.65 -24.47
N ALA A 485 -0.01 14.79 -23.51
CA ALA A 485 -0.28 14.56 -22.07
C ALA A 485 -1.32 15.52 -21.47
N ASP A 486 -1.47 16.72 -22.03
CA ASP A 486 -2.51 17.70 -21.66
C ASP A 486 -3.84 17.49 -22.44
N ASN A 487 -3.95 16.48 -23.31
CA ASN A 487 -5.19 16.19 -24.04
C ASN A 487 -6.18 15.42 -23.15
N GLU A 488 -7.39 15.95 -23.00
CA GLU A 488 -8.48 15.33 -22.22
C GLU A 488 -8.88 13.92 -22.71
N ASN A 489 -8.51 13.56 -23.95
CA ASN A 489 -8.74 12.23 -24.52
C ASN A 489 -7.60 11.22 -24.25
N LEU A 490 -6.45 11.65 -23.72
CA LEU A 490 -5.32 10.75 -23.42
C LEU A 490 -5.23 10.45 -21.91
N GLN A 491 -5.38 9.18 -21.56
CA GLN A 491 -5.22 8.68 -20.19
C GLN A 491 -4.00 7.78 -20.08
N LEU A 492 -3.12 8.07 -19.12
CA LEU A 492 -1.86 7.35 -18.90
C LEU A 492 -1.94 6.49 -17.63
N LEU A 493 -1.74 5.17 -17.79
CA LEU A 493 -1.92 4.18 -16.73
C LEU A 493 -0.65 3.36 -16.51
N ASN A 494 -0.05 3.50 -15.33
CA ASN A 494 1.13 2.74 -14.90
C ASN A 494 0.75 1.84 -13.72
N LEU A 495 0.39 0.58 -13.98
CA LEU A 495 0.10 -0.42 -12.93
C LEU A 495 1.42 -1.00 -12.42
N THR A 496 1.61 -1.08 -11.11
CA THR A 496 2.86 -1.65 -10.54
C THR A 496 2.78 -3.17 -10.37
N TYR A 497 1.58 -3.70 -10.13
CA TYR A 497 1.36 -5.12 -9.82
C TYR A 497 0.26 -5.74 -10.70
N ASP A 498 0.21 -7.07 -10.73
CA ASP A 498 -0.93 -7.84 -11.21
C ASP A 498 -1.35 -8.94 -10.22
N ALA A 499 -2.53 -9.51 -10.47
CA ALA A 499 -3.07 -10.68 -9.80
C ALA A 499 -3.02 -11.87 -10.76
N THR A 500 -2.05 -12.77 -10.54
CA THR A 500 -1.87 -14.00 -11.30
C THR A 500 -2.80 -15.10 -10.75
N PRO A 501 -3.70 -15.70 -11.57
CA PRO A 501 -4.53 -16.83 -11.15
C PRO A 501 -3.71 -18.01 -10.63
N SER A 502 -4.25 -18.73 -9.65
CA SER A 502 -3.65 -19.95 -9.09
C SER A 502 -3.43 -21.04 -10.12
N ASP A 503 -4.27 -21.10 -11.15
CA ASP A 503 -4.28 -22.16 -12.16
C ASP A 503 -3.01 -22.15 -13.02
N TYR A 504 -2.36 -20.99 -13.16
CA TYR A 504 -1.08 -20.84 -13.87
C TYR A 504 0.14 -21.07 -12.96
N VAL A 505 -0.05 -21.44 -11.68
CA VAL A 505 1.03 -21.58 -10.69
C VAL A 505 1.15 -23.04 -10.25
N SER A 506 2.19 -23.72 -10.75
CA SER A 506 2.40 -25.16 -10.52
C SER A 506 2.85 -25.48 -9.09
N MET A 507 3.59 -24.58 -8.44
CA MET A 507 4.10 -24.76 -7.08
C MET A 507 4.42 -23.41 -6.42
N ILE A 508 4.13 -23.29 -5.12
CA ILE A 508 4.67 -22.22 -4.27
C ILE A 508 5.79 -22.82 -3.41
N ILE A 509 6.92 -22.12 -3.29
CA ILE A 509 8.05 -22.48 -2.44
C ILE A 509 8.13 -21.47 -1.31
N THR A 510 8.04 -21.97 -0.07
CA THR A 510 7.95 -21.18 1.18
C THR A 510 8.95 -21.70 2.21
N ASP A 511 9.11 -20.96 3.31
CA ASP A 511 9.80 -21.37 4.54
C ASP A 511 9.12 -22.56 5.26
N TYR A 512 7.88 -22.90 4.89
CA TYR A 512 7.15 -24.09 5.33
C TYR A 512 7.26 -25.26 4.33
N GLY A 513 8.10 -25.14 3.30
CA GLY A 513 8.26 -26.13 2.23
C GLY A 513 7.52 -25.78 0.94
N MET A 514 7.29 -26.82 0.13
CA MET A 514 6.65 -26.72 -1.19
C MET A 514 5.16 -27.03 -1.10
N LEU A 515 4.33 -26.11 -1.59
CA LEU A 515 2.88 -26.12 -1.38
C LEU A 515 2.12 -25.82 -2.68
N PRO A 516 0.99 -26.48 -2.96
CA PRO A 516 0.10 -26.05 -4.03
C PRO A 516 -0.61 -24.73 -3.63
N PRO A 517 -1.04 -23.89 -4.59
CA PRO A 517 -1.74 -22.63 -4.32
C PRO A 517 -2.97 -22.75 -3.40
N THR A 518 -3.64 -23.90 -3.42
CA THR A 518 -4.81 -24.20 -2.58
C THR A 518 -4.49 -24.33 -1.08
N SER A 519 -3.22 -24.53 -0.70
CA SER A 519 -2.81 -24.69 0.71
C SER A 519 -2.52 -23.36 1.43
N VAL A 520 -2.52 -22.22 0.73
CA VAL A 520 -2.20 -20.89 1.31
C VAL A 520 -3.04 -20.54 2.55
N PRO A 521 -4.36 -20.79 2.62
CA PRO A 521 -5.16 -20.57 3.83
C PRO A 521 -4.67 -21.32 5.07
N VAL A 522 -4.06 -22.49 4.90
CA VAL A 522 -3.52 -23.29 6.01
C VAL A 522 -2.33 -22.56 6.62
N ILE A 523 -1.39 -22.09 5.78
CA ILE A 523 -0.23 -21.31 6.25
C ILE A 523 -0.68 -19.99 6.90
N VAL A 524 -1.65 -19.27 6.32
CA VAL A 524 -2.22 -18.04 6.92
C VAL A 524 -2.83 -18.31 8.30
N ARG A 525 -3.48 -19.46 8.49
CA ARG A 525 -4.07 -19.90 9.76
C ARG A 525 -2.99 -20.25 10.80
N GLU A 526 -1.97 -21.01 10.42
CA GLU A 526 -0.91 -21.44 11.35
C GLU A 526 0.01 -20.27 11.71
N TYR A 527 0.38 -19.42 10.76
CA TYR A 527 1.14 -18.18 11.00
C TYR A 527 0.39 -17.20 11.93
N ARG A 528 -0.94 -17.17 11.88
CA ARG A 528 -1.76 -16.43 12.87
C ARG A 528 -1.64 -17.01 14.28
N LYS A 529 -1.49 -18.34 14.44
CA LYS A 529 -1.21 -18.94 15.76
C LYS A 529 0.16 -18.53 16.26
N GLU A 530 1.21 -18.55 15.43
CA GLU A 530 2.56 -18.11 15.83
C GLU A 530 2.53 -16.68 16.39
N GLN A 531 1.89 -15.73 15.70
CA GLN A 531 1.74 -14.35 16.20
C GLN A 531 0.91 -14.23 17.52
N LEU A 532 0.13 -15.25 17.86
CA LEU A 532 -0.61 -15.34 19.12
C LEU A 532 0.19 -16.05 20.23
N TRP A 533 1.06 -17.00 19.90
CA TRP A 533 1.72 -17.92 20.85
C TRP A 533 3.16 -17.52 21.22
N ILE A 534 3.85 -16.76 20.35
CA ILE A 534 5.09 -16.05 20.73
C ILE A 534 4.72 -14.70 21.38
#